data_AF-A0A7C5RS70-F1
#
_entry.id   AF-A0A7C5RS70-F1
#
_cell.length_a   1.000
_cell.length_b   1.000
_cell.length_c   1.000
_cell.angle_alpha   90.00
_cell.angle_beta   90.00
_cell.angle_gamma   90.00
#
_symmetry.space_group_name_H-M   'P 1'
#
loop_
_entity.id
_entity.type
_entity.pdbx_description
1 polymer ?
#
loop_
_entity_poly.entity_id
_entity_poly.type
_entity_poly.pdbx_seq_one_letter_code
_entity_poly.pdbx_strand_id
1 'polypeptide(L)'
;MKGRRGSTHRQLDNFYAEALTEAERLELPKAQEVEGLDQEIAVLRVRLKRALMDNPQDLALIAKGVDMLVKAVSARYKLSPKARRDLADNLANLVENLGQLLEGSSSG
;
A
#
# COMPACT_ATOMS: atom_id res chain seq x y z
N MET A 1 -2.34 -19.80 29.37
CA MET A 1 -1.78 -19.44 28.05
C MET A 1 -2.39 -20.32 26.97
N LYS A 2 -3.08 -19.74 25.99
CA LYS A 2 -2.96 -19.96 24.53
C LYS A 2 -4.23 -19.41 23.86
N GLY A 3 -4.08 -18.22 23.28
CA GLY A 3 -5.14 -17.52 22.57
C GLY A 3 -5.50 -18.23 21.27
N ARG A 4 -6.80 -18.30 20.99
CA ARG A 4 -7.38 -18.74 19.72
C ARG A 4 -6.99 -17.74 18.62
N ARG A 5 -6.04 -18.12 17.77
CA ARG A 5 -5.81 -17.48 16.47
C ARG A 5 -5.85 -18.58 15.42
N GLY A 6 -6.99 -18.74 14.75
CA GLY A 6 -7.16 -19.77 13.73
C GLY A 6 -8.50 -19.77 12.98
N SER A 7 -9.39 -18.80 13.24
CA SER A 7 -10.75 -18.82 12.68
C SER A 7 -10.98 -17.89 11.49
N THR A 8 -10.05 -17.01 11.13
CA THR A 8 -10.30 -16.00 10.08
C THR A 8 -9.89 -16.46 8.67
N HIS A 9 -8.88 -17.32 8.54
CA HIS A 9 -8.40 -17.76 7.22
C HIS A 9 -9.35 -18.79 6.57
N ARG A 10 -9.82 -19.76 7.35
CA ARG A 10 -10.77 -20.80 6.91
C ARG A 10 -12.14 -20.25 6.48
N GLN A 11 -12.49 -19.04 6.91
CA GLN A 11 -13.78 -18.41 6.62
C GLN A 11 -13.79 -17.67 5.27
N LEU A 12 -12.63 -17.14 4.84
CA LEU A 12 -12.49 -16.51 3.51
C LEU A 12 -12.45 -17.55 2.39
N ASP A 13 -11.84 -18.71 2.66
CA ASP A 13 -11.83 -19.84 1.73
C ASP A 13 -13.26 -20.31 1.42
N ASN A 14 -14.20 -20.25 2.37
CA ASN A 14 -15.58 -20.69 2.14
C ASN A 14 -16.45 -19.65 1.40
N PHE A 15 -16.28 -18.35 1.66
CA PHE A 15 -17.24 -17.34 1.19
C PHE A 15 -17.27 -17.18 -0.34
N TYR A 16 -16.11 -17.22 -1.00
CA TYR A 16 -16.04 -17.17 -2.46
C TYR A 16 -15.96 -18.57 -3.09
N ALA A 17 -15.61 -19.62 -2.34
CA ALA A 17 -15.61 -20.97 -2.88
C ALA A 17 -17.01 -21.44 -3.30
N GLU A 18 -18.07 -20.99 -2.64
CA GLU A 18 -19.45 -21.34 -3.03
C GLU A 18 -19.88 -20.72 -4.36
N ALA A 19 -19.26 -19.59 -4.75
CA ALA A 19 -19.56 -18.87 -5.99
C ALA A 19 -18.66 -19.29 -7.18
N LEU A 20 -17.62 -20.09 -6.92
CA LEU A 20 -16.63 -20.52 -7.92
C LEU A 20 -16.84 -21.99 -8.30
N THR A 21 -16.70 -22.29 -9.60
CA THR A 21 -16.61 -23.67 -10.10
C THR A 21 -15.37 -24.38 -9.55
N GLU A 22 -15.34 -25.71 -9.64
CA GLU A 22 -14.19 -26.49 -9.18
C GLU A 22 -12.88 -26.11 -9.88
N ALA A 23 -12.95 -25.78 -11.17
CA ALA A 23 -11.81 -25.27 -11.94
C ALA A 23 -11.35 -23.90 -11.44
N GLU A 24 -12.27 -22.96 -11.20
CA GLU A 24 -11.92 -21.61 -10.71
C GLU A 24 -11.34 -21.64 -9.28
N ARG A 25 -11.79 -22.59 -8.43
CA ARG A 25 -11.22 -22.80 -7.09
C ARG A 25 -9.76 -23.26 -7.14
N LEU A 26 -9.39 -24.04 -8.16
CA LEU A 26 -8.01 -24.47 -8.41
C LEU A 26 -7.11 -23.32 -8.91
N GLU A 27 -7.68 -22.34 -9.62
CA GLU A 27 -6.95 -21.18 -10.14
C GLU A 27 -6.81 -20.04 -9.13
N LEU A 28 -7.73 -19.93 -8.17
CA LEU A 28 -7.76 -18.84 -7.20
C LEU A 28 -6.44 -18.65 -6.42
N PRO A 29 -5.75 -19.70 -5.92
CA PRO A 29 -4.47 -19.53 -5.24
C PRO A 29 -3.39 -18.92 -6.14
N LYS A 30 -3.33 -19.32 -7.42
CA LYS A 30 -2.42 -18.73 -8.41
C LYS A 30 -2.79 -17.28 -8.73
N ALA A 31 -4.08 -16.98 -8.90
CA ALA A 31 -4.55 -15.62 -9.12
C ALA A 31 -4.27 -14.69 -7.91
N GLN A 32 -4.13 -15.25 -6.71
CA GLN A 32 -3.76 -14.52 -5.49
C GLN A 32 -2.26 -14.26 -5.35
N GLU A 33 -1.42 -14.87 -6.18
CA GLU A 33 0.01 -14.63 -6.21
C GLU A 33 0.31 -13.36 -7.01
N VAL A 34 0.52 -12.25 -6.30
CA VAL A 34 1.02 -11.02 -6.92
C VAL A 34 2.55 -11.05 -6.93
N GLU A 35 3.11 -11.55 -8.03
CA GLU A 35 4.56 -11.55 -8.30
C GLU A 35 5.06 -10.17 -8.74
N GLY A 36 6.37 -9.91 -8.61
CA GLY A 36 7.03 -8.68 -9.10
C GLY A 36 6.72 -7.38 -8.36
N LEU A 37 5.74 -7.38 -7.45
CA LEU A 37 5.31 -6.17 -6.75
C LEU A 37 6.38 -5.61 -5.79
N ASP A 38 7.29 -6.43 -5.28
CA ASP A 38 8.43 -5.95 -4.48
C ASP A 38 9.38 -5.08 -5.31
N GLN A 39 9.65 -5.49 -6.56
CA GLN A 39 10.47 -4.71 -7.50
C GLN A 39 9.77 -3.41 -7.87
N GLU A 40 8.46 -3.43 -8.12
CA GLU A 40 7.68 -2.23 -8.40
C GLU A 40 7.67 -1.26 -7.20
N ILE A 41 7.51 -1.76 -5.98
CA ILE A 41 7.62 -0.95 -4.74
C ILE A 41 9.02 -0.31 -4.66
N ALA A 42 10.09 -1.06 -4.96
CA ALA A 42 11.44 -0.53 -4.94
C ALA A 42 11.64 0.60 -5.97
N VAL A 43 11.19 0.41 -7.21
CA VAL A 43 11.25 1.42 -8.27
C VAL A 43 10.45 2.67 -7.88
N LEU A 44 9.25 2.49 -7.34
CA LEU A 44 8.38 3.59 -6.94
C LEU A 44 9.00 4.43 -5.82
N ARG A 45 9.65 3.80 -4.84
CA ARG A 45 10.41 4.51 -3.79
C ARG A 45 11.54 5.36 -4.36
N VAL A 46 12.30 4.83 -5.33
CA VAL A 46 13.38 5.58 -6.00
C VAL A 46 12.82 6.77 -6.76
N ARG A 47 11.73 6.58 -7.52
CA ARG A 47 11.10 7.66 -8.29
C ARG A 47 10.49 8.74 -7.40
N LEU A 48 9.84 8.36 -6.30
CA LEU A 48 9.27 9.32 -5.35
C LEU A 48 10.38 10.14 -4.67
N LYS A 49 11.49 9.50 -4.27
CA LYS A 49 12.66 10.21 -3.75
C LYS A 49 13.19 11.22 -4.77
N ARG A 50 13.31 10.84 -6.04
CA ARG A 50 13.76 11.72 -7.11
C ARG A 50 12.79 12.89 -7.34
N ALA A 51 11.48 12.64 -7.33
CA ALA A 51 10.48 13.69 -7.45
C ALA A 51 10.59 14.74 -6.34
N LEU A 52 10.82 14.29 -5.09
CA LEU A 52 11.05 15.19 -3.94
C LEU A 52 12.34 16.02 -4.08
N MET A 53 13.38 15.46 -4.69
CA MET A 53 14.65 16.18 -4.89
C MET A 53 14.59 17.15 -6.06
N ASP A 54 14.01 16.72 -7.18
CA ASP A 54 14.02 17.47 -8.44
C ASP A 54 12.94 18.57 -8.43
N ASN A 55 11.76 18.30 -7.85
CA ASN A 55 10.61 19.21 -7.85
C ASN A 55 9.82 19.11 -6.53
N PRO A 56 10.39 19.53 -5.38
CA PRO A 56 9.73 19.43 -4.07
C PRO A 56 8.39 20.20 -3.99
N GLN A 57 8.20 21.20 -4.84
CA GLN A 57 7.00 22.06 -4.87
C GLN A 57 5.81 21.40 -5.58
N ASP A 58 6.05 20.34 -6.37
CA ASP A 58 4.98 19.61 -7.08
C ASP A 58 4.29 18.62 -6.13
N LEU A 59 3.54 19.18 -5.18
CA LEU A 59 2.84 18.42 -4.14
C LEU A 59 1.81 17.46 -4.74
N ALA A 60 1.23 17.77 -5.89
CA ALA A 60 0.28 16.91 -6.59
C ALA A 60 0.96 15.62 -7.10
N LEU A 61 2.14 15.74 -7.71
CA LEU A 61 2.95 14.60 -8.14
C LEU A 61 3.39 13.74 -6.96
N ILE A 62 3.84 14.39 -5.88
CA ILE A 62 4.27 13.72 -4.64
C ILE A 62 3.11 12.94 -4.01
N ALA A 63 1.94 13.57 -3.85
CA ALA A 63 0.75 12.94 -3.28
C ALA A 63 0.31 11.73 -4.11
N LYS A 64 0.32 11.85 -5.44
CA LYS A 64 -0.01 10.73 -6.35
C LYS A 64 0.99 9.57 -6.21
N GLY A 65 2.27 9.87 -6.09
CA GLY A 65 3.31 8.85 -5.88
C GLY A 65 3.18 8.13 -4.53
N VAL A 66 2.82 8.87 -3.48
CA VAL A 66 2.54 8.32 -2.14
C VAL A 66 1.32 7.40 -2.16
N ASP A 67 0.20 7.82 -2.76
CA ASP A 67 -1.01 6.98 -2.91
C ASP A 67 -0.71 5.67 -3.65
N MET A 68 0.06 5.74 -4.73
CA MET A 68 0.48 4.55 -5.48
C MET A 68 1.33 3.60 -4.62
N LEU A 69 2.22 4.15 -3.78
CA LEU A 69 3.06 3.35 -2.89
C LEU A 69 2.23 2.68 -1.78
N VAL A 70 1.26 3.39 -1.21
CA VAL A 70 0.30 2.82 -0.24
C VAL A 70 -0.45 1.64 -0.85
N LYS A 71 -0.95 1.79 -2.07
CA LYS A 71 -1.69 0.73 -2.78
C LYS A 71 -0.81 -0.49 -3.04
N ALA A 72 0.41 -0.28 -3.53
CA ALA A 72 1.36 -1.36 -3.79
C ALA A 72 1.74 -2.12 -2.52
N VAL A 73 2.13 -1.40 -1.45
CA VAL A 73 2.45 -2.01 -0.14
C VAL A 73 1.22 -2.74 0.44
N SER A 74 0.04 -2.12 0.34
CA SER A 74 -1.20 -2.73 0.81
C SER A 74 -1.54 -4.05 0.12
N ALA A 75 -1.33 -4.11 -1.20
CA ALA A 75 -1.56 -5.31 -1.99
C ALA A 75 -0.50 -6.37 -1.67
N ARG A 76 0.79 -6.00 -1.61
CA ARG A 76 1.89 -6.94 -1.36
C ARG A 76 1.79 -7.63 -0.01
N TYR A 77 1.52 -6.86 1.04
CA TYR A 77 1.48 -7.37 2.41
C TYR A 77 0.08 -7.77 2.86
N LYS A 78 -0.91 -7.77 1.95
CA LYS A 78 -2.32 -8.09 2.24
C LYS A 78 -2.83 -7.34 3.48
N LEU A 79 -2.53 -6.04 3.55
CA LEU A 79 -2.82 -5.22 4.74
C LEU A 79 -4.32 -5.21 5.04
N SER A 80 -4.65 -5.31 6.34
CA SER A 80 -6.03 -5.12 6.78
C SER A 80 -6.52 -3.70 6.47
N PRO A 81 -7.84 -3.46 6.35
CA PRO A 81 -8.37 -2.12 6.12
C PRO A 81 -7.90 -1.09 7.16
N LYS A 82 -7.70 -1.52 8.42
CA LYS A 82 -7.12 -0.67 9.46
C LYS A 82 -5.66 -0.34 9.17
N ALA A 83 -4.81 -1.34 8.91
CA ALA A 83 -3.40 -1.12 8.65
C ALA A 83 -3.17 -0.27 7.39
N ARG A 84 -4.02 -0.41 6.37
CA ARG A 84 -4.00 0.44 5.17
C ARG A 84 -4.31 1.90 5.50
N ARG A 85 -5.34 2.16 6.32
CA ARG A 85 -5.68 3.53 6.76
C ARG A 85 -4.56 4.13 7.61
N ASP A 86 -4.10 3.40 8.62
CA ASP A 86 -3.02 3.84 9.49
C ASP A 86 -1.75 4.17 8.66
N LEU A 87 -1.45 3.41 7.61
CA LEU A 87 -0.35 3.70 6.67
C LEU A 87 -0.59 4.98 5.85
N ALA A 88 -1.80 5.14 5.30
CA ALA A 88 -2.16 6.33 4.51
C ALA A 88 -2.09 7.60 5.36
N ASP A 89 -2.63 7.57 6.57
CA ASP A 89 -2.67 8.72 7.49
C ASP A 89 -1.26 9.16 7.89
N ASN A 90 -0.39 8.20 8.23
CA ASN A 90 1.01 8.50 8.56
C ASN A 90 1.77 9.14 7.39
N LEU A 91 1.51 8.70 6.16
CA LEU A 91 2.15 9.26 4.97
C LEU A 91 1.58 10.63 4.60
N ALA A 92 0.28 10.84 4.77
CA ALA A 92 -0.35 12.15 4.57
C ALA A 92 0.24 13.19 5.54
N ASN A 93 0.35 12.86 6.83
CA ASN A 93 0.98 13.71 7.83
C ASN A 93 2.44 14.04 7.48
N LEU A 94 3.18 13.06 6.94
CA LEU A 94 4.56 13.27 6.51
C LEU A 94 4.64 14.26 5.33
N VAL A 95 3.74 14.16 4.34
CA VAL A 95 3.68 15.08 3.20
C VAL A 95 3.29 16.50 3.65
N GLU A 96 2.31 16.63 4.54
CA GLU A 96 1.91 17.93 5.09
C GLU A 96 3.05 18.61 5.85
N ASN A 97 3.74 17.86 6.71
CA ASN A 97 4.91 18.36 7.43
C ASN A 97 6.04 18.80 6.48
N LEU A 98 6.26 18.06 5.37
CA LEU A 98 7.25 18.44 4.35
C LEU A 98 6.84 19.73 3.63
N GLY A 99 5.56 19.92 3.31
CA GLY A 99 5.04 21.16 2.73
C GLY A 99 5.32 22.36 3.64
N GLN A 100 4.98 22.25 4.93
CA GLN A 100 5.24 23.31 5.92
C GLN A 100 6.74 23.63 6.06
N LEU A 101 7.61 22.61 6.02
CA LEU A 101 9.06 22.77 6.09
C LEU A 101 9.63 23.54 4.88
N LEU A 102 9.10 23.26 3.70
CA LEU A 102 9.51 23.92 2.46
C LEU A 102 9.01 25.38 2.43
N GLU A 103 7.77 25.64 2.84
CA GLU A 103 7.20 27.00 2.93
C GLU A 103 7.89 27.87 3.99
N GLY A 104 8.25 27.28 5.14
CA GLY A 104 8.99 27.97 6.21
C GLY A 104 10.42 28.36 5.83
N SER A 105 11.01 27.68 4.83
CA SER A 105 12.39 27.94 4.38
C SER A 105 12.53 29.08 3.36
N SER A 106 11.43 29.60 2.82
CA SER A 106 11.44 30.76 1.89
C SER A 106 11.36 32.14 2.55
N SER A 107 11.43 32.21 3.90
CA SER A 107 11.35 33.47 4.66
C SER A 107 12.68 33.97 5.24
N GLY A 108 13.83 33.48 4.73
CA GLY A 108 15.18 33.82 5.23
C GLY A 108 16.08 34.43 4.18
#